data_AF-A0AAJ5K533-F1
#
_entry.id   AF-A0AAJ5K533-F1
#
_cell.length_a   1.000
_cell.length_b   1.000
_cell.length_c   1.000
_cell.angle_alpha   90.00
_cell.angle_beta   90.00
_cell.angle_gamma   90.00
#
_symmetry.space_group_name_H-M   'P 1'
#
loop_
_entity.id
_entity.type
_entity.pdbx_description
1 polymer ?
#
loop_
_entity_poly.entity_id
_entity_poly.type
_entity_poly.pdbx_seq_one_letter_code
_entity_poly.pdbx_strand_id
1 'polypeptide(L)'
;MPNPLYNSVDYTATIKKTREFLADYHMWHVEAAHFSSWVKSPSNFGTPSYHSTENTVENRVVDQANAQFECELRTKTLEQLATVDNESALLSDLLLFRWINNWSVKKTCTELAEKYQRGFIAERTYANYLKKALWEFAVICPRDLFVQKS
;
A
#
# COMPACT_ATOMS: atom_id res chain seq x y z
N MET A 1 8.61 -10.84 23.07
CA MET A 1 8.15 -9.76 23.99
C MET A 1 7.91 -8.52 23.16
N PRO A 2 6.91 -7.66 23.45
CA PRO A 2 6.76 -6.40 22.75
C PRO A 2 8.03 -5.56 22.98
N ASN A 3 8.57 -4.96 21.93
CA ASN A 3 9.70 -4.04 22.03
C ASN A 3 9.24 -2.84 22.89
N PRO A 4 9.95 -2.48 23.99
CA PRO A 4 9.53 -1.42 24.91
C PRO A 4 9.30 -0.06 24.23
N LEU A 5 9.86 0.15 23.03
CA LEU A 5 9.63 1.31 22.19
C LEU A 5 8.16 1.55 21.79
N TYR A 6 7.29 0.53 21.84
CA TYR A 6 5.90 0.62 21.38
C TYR A 6 4.86 0.52 22.50
N ASN A 7 5.26 0.68 23.76
CA ASN A 7 4.34 0.54 24.89
C ASN A 7 3.20 1.59 24.88
N SER A 8 3.45 2.78 24.34
CA SER A 8 2.45 3.85 24.17
C SER A 8 1.59 3.70 22.92
N VAL A 9 1.93 2.79 22.01
CA VAL A 9 1.24 2.62 20.72
C VAL A 9 0.04 1.69 20.87
N ASP A 10 -1.11 2.12 20.34
CA ASP A 10 -2.28 1.28 20.15
C ASP A 10 -2.08 0.36 18.94
N TYR A 11 -1.85 -0.92 19.25
CA TYR A 11 -1.66 -1.97 18.27
C TYR A 11 -2.84 -2.13 17.30
N THR A 12 -4.07 -2.10 17.83
CA THR A 12 -5.27 -2.36 17.02
C THR A 12 -5.57 -1.19 16.10
N ALA A 13 -5.46 0.03 16.63
CA ALA A 13 -5.66 1.24 15.84
C ALA A 13 -4.57 1.42 14.77
N THR A 14 -3.31 1.09 15.08
CA THR A 14 -2.20 1.10 14.12
C THR A 14 -2.44 0.11 12.97
N ILE A 15 -2.86 -1.12 13.27
CA ILE A 15 -3.20 -2.12 12.25
C ILE A 15 -4.34 -1.62 11.35
N LYS A 16 -5.35 -0.99 11.94
CA LYS A 16 -6.48 -0.43 11.18
C LYS A 16 -6.00 0.69 10.24
N LYS A 17 -5.26 1.68 10.75
CA LYS A 17 -4.70 2.79 9.97
C LYS A 17 -3.80 2.29 8.84
N THR A 18 -2.98 1.27 9.10
CA THR A 18 -2.09 0.68 8.09
C THR A 18 -2.87 -0.06 7.01
N ARG A 19 -3.94 -0.76 7.38
CA ARG A 19 -4.82 -1.41 6.41
C ARG A 19 -5.50 -0.40 5.49
N GLU A 20 -6.01 0.70 6.05
CA GLU A 20 -6.63 1.79 5.29
C GLU A 20 -5.61 2.42 4.33
N PHE A 21 -4.41 2.71 4.83
CA PHE A 21 -3.30 3.21 4.02
C PHE A 21 -3.00 2.30 2.82
N LEU A 22 -2.92 0.98 3.00
CA LEU A 22 -2.72 0.03 1.90
C LEU A 22 -3.93 -0.08 0.96
N ALA A 23 -5.16 0.03 1.49
CA ALA A 23 -6.39 -0.02 0.71
C ALA A 23 -6.49 1.10 -0.32
N ASP A 24 -5.94 2.28 0.00
CA ASP A 24 -5.92 3.43 -0.90
C ASP A 24 -5.01 3.24 -2.13
N TYR A 25 -4.16 2.19 -2.16
CA TYR A 25 -3.21 1.96 -3.25
C TYR A 25 -3.87 2.00 -4.64
N HIS A 26 -5.02 1.34 -4.81
CA HIS A 26 -5.66 1.26 -6.12
C HIS A 26 -6.17 2.61 -6.62
N MET A 27 -6.65 3.46 -5.70
CA MET A 27 -7.05 4.82 -6.04
C MET A 27 -5.84 5.59 -6.57
N TRP A 28 -4.73 5.61 -5.81
CA TRP A 28 -3.49 6.26 -6.22
C TRP A 28 -2.93 5.71 -7.54
N HIS A 29 -3.00 4.39 -7.74
CA HIS A 29 -2.52 3.74 -8.96
C HIS A 29 -3.35 4.14 -10.19
N VAL A 30 -4.67 4.25 -10.02
CA VAL A 30 -5.59 4.71 -11.06
C VAL A 30 -5.33 6.19 -11.36
N GLU A 31 -5.18 7.04 -10.34
CA GLU A 31 -4.85 8.46 -10.51
C GLU A 31 -3.53 8.64 -11.28
N ALA A 32 -2.46 7.97 -10.86
CA ALA A 32 -1.17 8.00 -11.54
C ALA A 32 -1.28 7.57 -13.03
N ALA A 33 -2.11 6.56 -13.32
CA ALA A 33 -2.33 6.06 -14.67
C ALA A 33 -3.14 7.05 -15.54
N HIS A 34 -4.21 7.65 -15.02
CA HIS A 34 -5.06 8.60 -15.75
C HIS A 34 -4.28 9.80 -16.27
N PHE A 35 -3.38 10.35 -15.45
CA PHE A 35 -2.53 11.46 -15.89
C PHE A 35 -1.55 11.05 -17.00
N SER A 36 -0.94 9.85 -16.90
CA SER A 36 0.00 9.34 -17.91
C SER A 36 -0.63 9.15 -19.30
N SER A 37 -1.92 8.81 -19.37
CA SER A 37 -2.67 8.63 -20.61
C SER A 37 -3.04 9.97 -21.27
N TRP A 38 -3.38 10.98 -20.47
CA TRP A 38 -3.72 12.31 -20.97
C TRP A 38 -2.49 13.06 -21.51
N VAL A 39 -1.36 13.01 -20.80
CA VAL A 39 -0.09 13.62 -21.26
C VAL A 39 0.38 13.03 -22.60
N LYS A 40 0.05 11.77 -22.88
CA LYS A 40 0.39 11.06 -24.12
C LYS A 40 -0.63 11.23 -25.25
N SER A 41 -1.73 11.97 -25.07
CA SER A 41 -2.73 12.21 -26.12
C SER A 41 -2.41 13.48 -26.90
N PRO A 42 -1.89 13.42 -28.14
CA PRO A 42 -1.63 14.59 -28.95
C PRO A 42 -2.88 14.91 -29.78
N SER A 43 -3.98 15.30 -29.12
CA SER A 43 -5.19 15.75 -29.80
C SER A 43 -6.11 16.43 -28.80
N ASN A 44 -5.91 17.73 -28.61
CA ASN A 44 -6.93 18.77 -28.36
C ASN A 44 -6.24 20.07 -27.89
N PHE A 45 -5.22 20.52 -28.64
CA PHE A 45 -4.80 21.93 -28.59
C PHE A 45 -5.80 22.75 -29.42
N GLY A 46 -7.07 22.72 -28.99
CA GLY A 46 -8.20 23.33 -29.66
C GLY A 46 -8.94 24.25 -28.69
N THR A 47 -8.71 25.56 -28.87
CA THR A 47 -9.41 26.72 -28.31
C THR A 47 -9.41 26.93 -26.78
N PRO A 48 -8.94 28.10 -26.28
CA PRO A 48 -9.05 28.45 -24.87
C PRO A 48 -10.51 28.77 -24.54
N SER A 49 -11.18 27.88 -23.80
CA SER A 49 -12.46 28.20 -23.19
C SER A 49 -12.24 29.11 -21.99
N TYR A 50 -12.81 30.32 -22.06
CA TYR A 50 -12.89 31.33 -21.02
C TYR A 50 -13.76 30.86 -19.83
N HIS A 51 -13.29 29.85 -19.10
CA HIS A 51 -13.76 29.57 -17.74
C HIS A 51 -12.55 29.10 -16.95
N SER A 52 -11.90 30.06 -16.28
CA SER A 52 -10.81 29.83 -15.34
C SER A 52 -11.29 29.00 -14.16
N THR A 53 -11.22 27.69 -14.29
CA THR A 53 -11.10 26.80 -13.13
C THR A 53 -9.61 26.69 -12.83
N GLU A 54 -9.25 26.87 -11.57
CA GLU A 54 -7.89 26.96 -11.01
C GLU A 54 -7.03 25.68 -11.16
N ASN A 55 -7.36 24.79 -12.10
CA ASN A 55 -6.60 23.60 -12.45
C ASN A 55 -5.57 23.92 -13.52
N THR A 56 -4.56 24.71 -13.15
CA THR A 56 -3.37 24.96 -13.95
C THR A 56 -2.67 23.63 -14.30
N VAL A 57 -1.94 23.62 -15.42
CA VAL A 57 -1.13 22.45 -15.83
C VAL A 57 -0.14 22.04 -14.72
N GLU A 58 0.37 23.02 -13.97
CA GLU A 58 1.27 22.82 -12.83
C GLU A 58 0.63 22.01 -11.71
N ASN A 59 -0.60 22.33 -11.30
CA ASN A 59 -1.32 21.58 -10.26
C ASN A 59 -1.49 20.10 -10.64
N ARG A 60 -1.74 19.82 -11.93
CA ARG A 60 -1.92 18.45 -12.43
C ARG A 60 -0.62 17.65 -12.44
N VAL A 61 0.52 18.29 -12.74
CA VAL A 61 1.84 17.65 -12.69
C VAL A 61 2.19 17.30 -11.24
N VAL A 62 1.87 18.19 -10.29
CA VAL A 62 2.03 17.94 -8.86
C VAL A 62 1.15 16.79 -8.39
N ASP A 63 -0.12 16.76 -8.79
CA ASP A 63 -1.05 15.66 -8.43
C ASP A 63 -0.57 14.31 -8.95
N GLN A 64 -0.07 14.25 -10.20
CA GLN A 64 0.52 13.04 -10.75
C GLN A 64 1.75 12.58 -9.96
N ALA A 65 2.66 13.52 -9.64
CA ALA A 65 3.85 13.20 -8.87
C ALA A 65 3.50 12.68 -7.46
N ASN A 66 2.48 13.26 -6.83
CA ASN A 66 1.95 12.81 -5.55
C ASN A 66 1.36 11.39 -5.64
N ALA A 67 0.51 11.13 -6.64
CA ALA A 67 -0.09 9.81 -6.82
C ALA A 67 0.98 8.72 -7.06
N GLN A 68 1.99 9.03 -7.89
CA GLN A 68 3.10 8.12 -8.12
C GLN A 68 3.93 7.90 -6.85
N PHE A 69 4.20 8.96 -6.09
CA PHE A 69 4.88 8.86 -4.80
C PHE A 69 4.11 7.96 -3.81
N GLU A 70 2.78 8.09 -3.73
CA GLU A 70 1.95 7.26 -2.86
C GLU A 70 1.99 5.77 -3.26
N CYS A 71 2.01 5.46 -4.56
CA CYS A 71 2.22 4.10 -5.05
C CYS A 71 3.62 3.58 -4.67
N GLU A 72 4.67 4.35 -4.99
CA GLU A 72 6.06 3.97 -4.73
C GLU A 72 6.36 3.80 -3.24
N LEU A 73 5.80 4.66 -2.39
CA LEU A 73 5.94 4.55 -0.94
C LEU A 73 5.48 3.18 -0.44
N ARG A 74 4.33 2.70 -0.93
CA ARG A 74 3.78 1.39 -0.55
C ARG A 74 4.62 0.25 -1.10
N THR A 75 4.93 0.25 -2.39
CA THR A 75 5.68 -0.84 -3.02
C THR A 75 7.11 -0.94 -2.49
N LYS A 76 7.82 0.19 -2.33
CA LYS A 76 9.18 0.21 -1.75
C LYS A 76 9.18 -0.20 -0.28
N THR A 77 8.16 0.15 0.50
CA THR A 77 8.06 -0.35 1.90
C THR A 77 7.88 -1.87 1.93
N LEU A 78 7.10 -2.45 1.01
CA LEU A 78 6.97 -3.90 0.88
C LEU A 78 8.29 -4.56 0.45
N GLU A 79 9.00 -3.97 -0.50
CA GLU A 79 10.33 -4.44 -0.91
C GLU A 79 11.30 -4.46 0.28
N GLN A 80 11.34 -3.38 1.07
CA GLN A 80 12.18 -3.31 2.27
C GLN A 80 11.79 -4.37 3.30
N LEU A 81 10.49 -4.52 3.61
CA LEU A 81 10.00 -5.54 4.52
C LEU A 81 10.43 -6.95 4.07
N ALA A 82 10.41 -7.23 2.76
CA ALA A 82 10.80 -8.53 2.24
C ALA A 82 12.28 -8.88 2.44
N THR A 83 13.15 -7.90 2.69
CA THR A 83 14.60 -8.13 2.89
C THR A 83 15.00 -8.44 4.33
N VAL A 84 14.10 -8.26 5.30
CA VAL A 84 14.44 -8.40 6.73
C VAL A 84 14.79 -9.85 7.09
N ASP A 85 13.89 -10.78 6.78
CA ASP A 85 14.07 -12.22 6.98
C ASP A 85 13.02 -13.01 6.18
N ASN A 86 13.09 -14.36 6.23
CA ASN A 86 12.18 -15.23 5.51
C ASN A 86 10.71 -15.09 5.94
N GLU A 87 10.45 -14.75 7.20
CA GLU A 87 9.08 -14.57 7.67
C GLU A 87 8.53 -13.24 7.14
N SER A 88 9.31 -12.18 7.22
CA SER A 88 9.01 -10.85 6.71
C SER A 88 8.80 -10.84 5.20
N ALA A 89 9.55 -11.67 4.45
CA ALA A 89 9.29 -11.93 3.03
C ALA A 89 7.88 -12.48 2.80
N LEU A 90 7.46 -13.50 3.55
CA LEU A 90 6.11 -14.07 3.48
C LEU A 90 5.04 -13.02 3.82
N LEU A 91 5.27 -12.22 4.87
CA LEU A 91 4.36 -11.16 5.28
C LEU A 91 4.25 -10.05 4.24
N SER A 92 5.36 -9.68 3.60
CA SER A 92 5.39 -8.71 2.50
C SER A 92 4.58 -9.21 1.30
N ASP A 93 4.82 -10.45 0.86
CA ASP A 93 4.04 -11.06 -0.23
C ASP A 93 2.54 -11.12 0.09
N LEU A 94 2.17 -11.39 1.34
CA LEU A 94 0.77 -11.39 1.77
C LEU A 94 0.13 -10.03 1.49
N LEU A 95 0.79 -8.93 1.90
CA LEU A 95 0.28 -7.58 1.68
C LEU A 95 0.29 -7.20 0.20
N LEU A 96 1.36 -7.52 -0.53
CA LEU A 96 1.48 -7.33 -1.98
C LEU A 96 0.31 -7.97 -2.72
N PHE A 97 0.06 -9.26 -2.46
CA PHE A 97 -1.00 -10.01 -3.12
C PHE A 97 -2.37 -9.43 -2.82
N ARG A 98 -2.63 -9.04 -1.56
CA ARG A 98 -3.94 -8.52 -1.15
C ARG A 98 -4.24 -7.11 -1.62
N TRP A 99 -3.27 -6.21 -1.59
CA TRP A 99 -3.51 -4.77 -1.80
C TRP A 99 -2.89 -4.17 -3.05
N ILE A 100 -1.79 -4.75 -3.54
CA ILE A 100 -1.16 -4.26 -4.78
C ILE A 100 -1.72 -5.02 -5.98
N ASN A 101 -1.84 -6.34 -5.85
CA ASN A 101 -2.37 -7.20 -6.92
C ASN A 101 -3.89 -7.38 -6.86
N ASN A 102 -4.56 -6.87 -5.82
CA ASN A 102 -6.01 -7.00 -5.57
C ASN A 102 -6.54 -8.45 -5.55
N TRP A 103 -5.75 -9.42 -5.13
CA TRP A 103 -6.19 -10.82 -5.14
C TRP A 103 -7.12 -11.11 -3.98
N SER A 104 -8.06 -12.04 -4.18
CA SER A 104 -8.90 -12.57 -3.09
C SER A 104 -8.06 -13.23 -1.98
N VAL A 105 -8.62 -13.34 -0.77
CA VAL A 105 -7.97 -14.05 0.35
C VAL A 105 -7.65 -15.49 -0.03
N LYS A 106 -8.59 -16.19 -0.69
CA LYS A 106 -8.40 -17.57 -1.15
C LYS A 106 -7.19 -17.69 -2.07
N LYS A 107 -7.10 -16.84 -3.11
CA LYS A 107 -5.96 -16.84 -4.04
C LYS A 107 -4.65 -16.51 -3.33
N THR A 108 -4.67 -15.51 -2.45
CA THR A 108 -3.50 -15.14 -1.64
C THR A 108 -2.98 -16.32 -0.82
N CYS A 109 -3.87 -17.01 -0.10
CA CYS A 109 -3.49 -18.16 0.74
C CYS A 109 -2.94 -19.33 -0.09
N THR A 110 -3.53 -19.62 -1.25
CA THR A 110 -3.02 -20.64 -2.17
C THR A 110 -1.62 -20.30 -2.65
N GLU A 111 -1.40 -19.08 -3.14
CA GLU A 111 -0.10 -18.67 -3.66
C GLU A 111 0.98 -18.65 -2.58
N LEU A 112 0.67 -18.14 -1.38
CA LEU A 112 1.61 -18.15 -0.25
C LEU A 112 1.97 -19.58 0.18
N ALA A 113 0.99 -20.49 0.18
CA ALA A 113 1.24 -21.88 0.53
C ALA A 113 2.22 -22.53 -0.47
N GLU A 114 2.00 -22.31 -1.76
CA GLU A 114 2.85 -22.84 -2.82
C GLU A 114 4.26 -22.21 -2.79
N LYS A 115 4.35 -20.87 -2.78
CA LYS A 115 5.61 -20.12 -2.82
C LYS A 115 6.53 -20.44 -1.64
N TYR A 116 5.97 -20.61 -0.45
CA TYR A 116 6.72 -20.86 0.78
C TYR A 116 6.70 -22.32 1.23
N GLN A 117 6.25 -23.23 0.36
CA GLN A 117 6.18 -24.68 0.63
C GLN A 117 5.47 -24.99 1.97
N ARG A 118 4.40 -24.25 2.26
CA ARG A 118 3.54 -24.46 3.42
C ARG A 118 2.37 -25.35 3.04
N GLY A 119 1.85 -26.08 4.02
CA GLY A 119 0.55 -26.71 3.88
C GLY A 119 -0.57 -25.67 3.78
N PHE A 120 -1.82 -26.15 3.77
CA PHE A 120 -3.01 -25.31 3.76
C PHE A 120 -2.96 -24.21 4.84
N ILE A 121 -3.13 -22.94 4.42
CA ILE A 121 -3.20 -21.79 5.32
C ILE A 121 -4.66 -21.62 5.77
N ALA A 122 -4.93 -22.07 7.01
CA ALA A 122 -6.23 -21.87 7.65
C ALA A 122 -6.53 -20.38 7.91
N GLU A 123 -7.81 -20.03 7.99
CA GLU A 123 -8.26 -18.64 8.20
C GLU A 123 -7.64 -18.00 9.44
N ARG A 124 -7.56 -18.73 10.56
CA ARG A 124 -6.91 -18.24 11.78
C ARG A 124 -5.42 -17.93 11.57
N THR A 125 -4.72 -18.77 10.81
CA THR A 125 -3.31 -18.56 10.46
C THR A 125 -3.16 -17.33 9.58
N TYR A 126 -4.00 -17.20 8.54
CA TYR A 126 -4.04 -16.01 7.70
C TYR A 126 -4.31 -14.74 8.51
N ALA A 127 -5.28 -14.75 9.42
CA ALA A 127 -5.60 -13.60 10.25
C ALA A 127 -4.42 -13.18 11.15
N ASN A 128 -3.67 -14.15 11.68
CA ASN A 128 -2.47 -13.88 12.47
C ASN A 128 -1.34 -13.31 11.60
N TYR A 129 -1.06 -13.91 10.45
CA TYR A 129 -0.08 -13.38 9.50
C TYR A 129 -0.45 -11.97 9.06
N LEU A 130 -1.72 -11.72 8.75
CA LEU A 130 -2.16 -10.40 8.33
C LEU A 130 -1.93 -9.34 9.41
N LYS A 131 -2.28 -9.63 10.68
CA LYS A 131 -2.02 -8.70 11.79
C LYS A 131 -0.53 -8.43 11.96
N LYS A 132 0.30 -9.46 11.88
CA LYS A 132 1.76 -9.32 11.96
C LYS A 132 2.29 -8.49 10.79
N ALA A 133 1.89 -8.82 9.57
CA ALA A 133 2.30 -8.10 8.36
C ALA A 133 1.96 -6.61 8.42
N LEU A 134 0.73 -6.27 8.81
CA LEU A 134 0.30 -4.87 8.95
C LEU A 134 1.11 -4.13 10.01
N TRP A 135 1.45 -4.80 11.12
CA TRP A 135 2.30 -4.20 12.15
C TRP A 135 3.74 -3.98 11.65
N GLU A 136 4.37 -5.00 11.06
CA GLU A 136 5.74 -4.90 10.53
C GLU A 136 5.84 -3.86 9.41
N PHE A 137 4.82 -3.76 8.55
CA PHE A 137 4.73 -2.69 7.57
C PHE A 137 4.72 -1.31 8.23
N ALA A 138 3.92 -1.11 9.29
CA ALA A 138 3.87 0.16 10.02
C ALA A 138 5.21 0.53 10.66
N VAL A 139 5.98 -0.47 11.12
CA VAL A 139 7.31 -0.29 11.70
C VAL A 139 8.33 0.20 10.68
N ILE A 140 8.28 -0.30 9.45
CA ILE A 140 9.28 -0.01 8.41
C ILE A 140 8.87 1.18 7.53
N CYS A 141 7.57 1.48 7.43
CA CYS A 141 7.05 2.57 6.61
C CYS A 141 7.64 3.91 7.07
N PRO A 142 8.21 4.73 6.17
CA PRO A 142 8.76 6.04 6.54
C PRO A 142 7.66 7.07 6.89
N ARG A 143 6.40 6.80 6.54
CA ARG A 143 5.25 7.59 7.01
C ARG A 143 4.81 7.08 8.38
N ASP A 144 4.55 8.00 9.31
CA ASP A 144 4.06 7.62 10.63
C ASP A 144 2.64 7.02 10.57
N LEU A 145 2.59 5.69 10.72
CA LEU A 145 1.36 4.91 10.78
C LEU A 145 0.97 4.55 12.21
N PHE A 146 1.77 4.90 13.22
CA PHE A 146 1.43 4.61 14.61
C PHE A 146 0.25 5.45 15.08
N VAL A 147 -0.51 4.86 16.01
CA VAL A 147 -1.58 5.53 16.74
C VAL A 147 -1.23 5.42 18.22
N GLN A 148 -1.19 6.55 18.93
CA GLN A 148 -0.92 6.54 20.37
C GLN A 148 -2.17 6.16 21.15
N LYS A 149 -1.98 5.49 22.29
CA LYS A 149 -3.06 5.21 23.24
C LYS A 149 -3.57 6.52 23.84
N SER A 150 -4.90 6.64 23.91
CA SER A 150 -5.59 7.71 24.62
C SER A 150 -5.59 7.51 26.12
#